data_AF-A0A965B434-F1
#
_entry.id   AF-A0A965B434-F1
#
_cell.length_a   1.000
_cell.length_b   1.000
_cell.length_c   1.000
_cell.angle_alpha   90.00
_cell.angle_beta   90.00
_cell.angle_gamma   90.00
#
_symmetry.space_group_name_H-M   'P 1'
#
loop_
_entity.id
_entity.type
_entity.pdbx_description
1 polymer ?
#
loop_
_entity_poly.entity_id
_entity_poly.type
_entity_poly.pdbx_seq_one_letter_code
_entity_poly.pdbx_strand_id
1 'polypeptide(L)'
;RTERLDNQLRGRAGRQGDPGSSVFFSSWEDDVAAAHLEPAKLPTECDETGRILSAKATALLDHAQRVAEGRLLAVHANTWRYNQLIAQQRAIIVERRNTLLSTAAAREELRDLSPERYAELSEHLTEDDLERISRSIMLYHLDRGWADHLAYLADIRESIHLRALGRQNPLDEFHRLAVDAFTNLAADAIEASQQTFETADVDVDEPGLDLSKLARPTSTWTYMVHDNPLREDSLSALSLPGIFR
;
A
#
# COMPACT_ATOMS: atom_id res chain seq x y z
N ARG A 1 1.60 -11.78 -18.23
CA ARG A 1 2.69 -12.79 -18.23
C ARG A 1 3.90 -12.15 -18.92
N THR A 2 5.13 -12.43 -18.49
CA THR A 2 6.33 -11.74 -18.99
C THR A 2 7.38 -12.74 -19.48
N GLU A 3 8.24 -12.33 -20.42
CA GLU A 3 9.28 -13.16 -21.04
C GLU A 3 10.25 -13.73 -20.00
N ARG A 4 10.44 -13.01 -18.89
CA ARG A 4 11.20 -13.49 -17.73
C ARG A 4 10.65 -14.81 -17.20
N LEU A 5 9.33 -14.98 -17.10
CA LEU A 5 8.73 -16.22 -16.59
C LEU A 5 8.91 -17.37 -17.58
N ASP A 6 8.84 -17.08 -18.88
CA ASP A 6 9.08 -18.07 -19.93
C ASP A 6 10.53 -18.54 -19.89
N ASN A 7 11.48 -17.60 -19.78
CA ASN A 7 12.90 -17.91 -19.60
C ASN A 7 13.19 -18.68 -18.31
N GLN A 8 12.46 -18.42 -17.23
CA GLN A 8 12.56 -19.21 -16.00
C GLN A 8 12.10 -20.66 -16.19
N LEU A 9 11.08 -20.91 -17.02
CA LEU A 9 10.65 -22.26 -17.36
C LEU A 9 11.68 -22.95 -18.25
N ARG A 10 12.21 -22.26 -19.27
CA ARG A 10 13.30 -22.79 -20.13
C ARG A 10 14.51 -23.20 -19.29
N GLY A 11 14.91 -22.35 -18.34
CA GLY A 11 16.06 -22.58 -17.45
C GLY A 11 15.92 -23.76 -16.49
N ARG A 12 14.76 -24.44 -16.45
CA ARG A 12 14.60 -25.71 -15.71
C ARG A 12 15.16 -26.90 -16.50
N ALA A 13 15.29 -26.80 -17.82
CA ALA A 13 15.94 -27.80 -18.66
C ALA A 13 17.46 -27.52 -18.75
N GLY A 14 18.26 -28.58 -18.92
CA GLY A 14 19.71 -28.47 -19.18
C GLY A 14 20.54 -27.89 -18.02
N ARG A 15 20.22 -28.27 -16.77
CA ARG A 15 21.00 -27.85 -15.60
C ARG A 15 22.41 -28.44 -15.67
N GLN A 16 23.42 -27.71 -15.16
CA GLN A 16 24.81 -28.18 -15.10
C GLN A 16 25.43 -28.60 -16.46
N GLY A 17 24.91 -28.06 -17.57
CA GLY A 17 25.38 -28.42 -18.91
C GLY A 17 24.79 -29.72 -19.44
N ASP A 18 23.82 -30.30 -18.73
CA ASP A 18 23.06 -31.45 -19.21
C ASP A 18 22.34 -31.09 -20.52
N PRO A 19 22.19 -32.05 -21.46
CA PRO A 19 21.37 -31.82 -22.64
C PRO A 19 19.90 -31.63 -22.24
N GLY A 20 19.22 -30.68 -22.87
CA GLY A 20 17.80 -30.42 -22.65
C GLY A 20 17.20 -29.54 -23.74
N SER A 21 15.90 -29.69 -23.98
CA SER A 21 15.15 -28.85 -24.90
C SER A 21 13.88 -28.33 -24.23
N SER A 22 13.38 -27.20 -24.73
CA SER A 22 12.11 -26.63 -24.29
C SER A 22 11.40 -26.04 -25.52
N VAL A 23 10.08 -26.19 -25.56
CA VAL A 23 9.22 -25.70 -26.64
C VAL A 23 7.98 -25.09 -25.99
N PHE A 24 7.54 -23.94 -26.51
CA PHE A 24 6.30 -23.31 -26.08
C PHE A 24 5.21 -23.60 -27.09
N PHE A 25 4.00 -23.85 -26.58
CA PHE A 25 2.78 -23.96 -27.36
C PHE A 25 1.92 -22.75 -27.00
N SER A 26 1.37 -22.10 -28.02
CA SER A 26 0.52 -20.92 -27.85
C SER A 26 -0.60 -20.96 -28.87
N SER A 27 -1.74 -20.41 -28.47
CA SER A 27 -2.95 -20.30 -29.29
C SER A 27 -3.35 -18.85 -29.44
N TRP A 28 -4.09 -18.53 -30.51
CA TRP A 28 -4.77 -17.25 -30.65
C TRP A 28 -5.85 -17.03 -29.58
N GLU A 29 -6.33 -18.10 -28.96
CA GLU A 29 -7.31 -18.08 -27.87
C GLU A 29 -6.68 -17.83 -26.49
N ASP A 30 -5.34 -17.84 -26.37
CA ASP A 30 -4.69 -17.57 -25.09
C ASP A 30 -4.92 -16.12 -24.66
N ASP A 31 -5.11 -15.88 -23.35
CA ASP A 31 -5.41 -14.56 -22.76
C ASP A 31 -4.48 -13.43 -23.29
N VAL A 32 -3.19 -13.73 -23.46
CA VAL A 32 -2.19 -12.76 -23.92
C VAL A 32 -2.41 -12.35 -25.37
N ALA A 33 -2.81 -13.29 -26.24
CA ALA A 33 -3.11 -12.99 -27.64
C ALA A 33 -4.48 -12.33 -27.75
N ALA A 34 -5.51 -12.92 -27.12
CA ALA A 34 -6.89 -12.46 -27.18
C ALA A 34 -7.08 -11.03 -26.66
N ALA A 35 -6.36 -10.63 -25.60
CA ALA A 35 -6.50 -9.29 -24.99
C ALA A 35 -5.70 -8.19 -25.70
N HIS A 36 -4.74 -8.54 -26.58
CA HIS A 36 -3.75 -7.58 -27.10
C HIS A 36 -3.57 -7.58 -28.62
N LEU A 37 -4.14 -8.55 -29.34
CA LEU A 37 -4.11 -8.60 -30.79
C LEU A 37 -5.51 -8.42 -31.37
N GLU A 38 -5.59 -7.84 -32.57
CA GLU A 38 -6.84 -7.74 -33.31
C GLU A 38 -7.12 -9.05 -34.05
N PRO A 39 -8.25 -9.74 -33.77
CA PRO A 39 -8.55 -11.05 -34.37
C PRO A 39 -8.53 -11.04 -35.90
N ALA A 40 -8.98 -9.94 -36.52
CA ALA A 40 -9.04 -9.80 -37.98
C ALA A 40 -7.67 -9.79 -38.69
N LYS A 41 -6.58 -9.55 -37.95
CA LYS A 41 -5.20 -9.49 -38.48
C LYS A 41 -4.43 -10.80 -38.27
N LEU A 42 -5.04 -11.80 -37.64
CA LEU A 42 -4.38 -13.05 -37.30
C LEU A 42 -4.36 -14.01 -38.51
N PRO A 43 -3.22 -14.63 -38.82
CA PRO A 43 -3.16 -15.70 -39.81
C PRO A 43 -4.03 -16.89 -39.39
N THR A 44 -4.89 -17.36 -40.29
CA THR A 44 -5.81 -18.48 -40.05
C THR A 44 -5.42 -19.76 -40.79
N GLU A 45 -4.50 -19.69 -41.76
CA GLU A 45 -4.02 -20.86 -42.49
C GLU A 45 -3.25 -21.81 -41.56
N CYS A 46 -3.75 -23.03 -41.44
CA CYS A 46 -3.20 -24.07 -40.58
C CYS A 46 -3.03 -25.41 -41.31
N ASP A 47 -2.18 -26.27 -40.76
CA ASP A 47 -2.08 -27.67 -41.20
C ASP A 47 -3.22 -28.54 -40.64
N GLU A 48 -3.19 -29.84 -40.96
CA GLU A 48 -4.15 -30.84 -40.51
C GLU A 48 -4.21 -30.99 -38.97
N THR A 49 -3.16 -30.55 -38.26
CA THR A 49 -3.09 -30.58 -36.79
C THR A 49 -3.53 -29.27 -36.14
N GLY A 50 -3.90 -28.26 -36.94
CA GLY A 50 -4.27 -26.94 -36.47
C GLY A 50 -3.09 -26.00 -36.20
N ARG A 51 -1.86 -26.38 -36.59
CA ARG A 51 -0.69 -25.50 -36.43
C ARG A 51 -0.70 -24.42 -37.50
N ILE A 52 -0.57 -23.17 -37.08
CA ILE A 52 -0.47 -22.02 -37.97
C ILE A 52 0.81 -22.09 -38.80
N LEU A 53 0.67 -21.96 -40.13
CA LEU A 53 1.78 -22.08 -41.09
C LEU A 53 2.58 -20.79 -41.26
N SER A 54 1.96 -19.64 -40.99
CA SER A 54 2.58 -18.34 -41.21
C SER A 54 3.74 -18.10 -40.24
N ALA A 55 4.94 -17.89 -40.78
CA ALA A 55 6.13 -17.50 -39.99
C ALA A 55 5.94 -16.16 -39.24
N LYS A 56 4.95 -15.34 -39.62
CA LYS A 56 4.62 -14.09 -38.92
C LYS A 56 3.94 -14.33 -37.57
N ALA A 57 3.41 -15.54 -37.31
CA ALA A 57 2.69 -15.84 -36.08
C ALA A 57 3.55 -15.62 -34.83
N THR A 58 4.82 -16.04 -34.86
CA THR A 58 5.76 -15.83 -33.76
C THR A 58 5.97 -14.34 -33.47
N ALA A 59 6.20 -13.53 -34.52
CA ALA A 59 6.40 -12.08 -34.35
C ALA A 59 5.15 -11.36 -33.79
N LEU A 60 3.94 -11.86 -34.11
CA LEU A 60 2.70 -11.35 -33.54
C LEU A 60 2.54 -11.72 -32.06
N LEU A 61 2.92 -12.94 -31.65
CA LEU A 61 2.95 -13.34 -30.25
C LEU A 61 3.96 -12.51 -29.44
N ASP A 62 5.16 -12.30 -29.97
CA ASP A 62 6.18 -11.44 -29.35
C ASP A 62 5.69 -9.99 -29.22
N HIS A 63 4.89 -9.51 -30.18
CA HIS A 63 4.26 -8.21 -30.09
C HIS A 63 3.19 -8.16 -28.99
N ALA A 64 2.30 -9.14 -28.94
CA ALA A 64 1.26 -9.24 -27.90
C ALA A 64 1.88 -9.24 -26.49
N GLN A 65 2.95 -10.01 -26.31
CA GLN A 65 3.69 -10.09 -25.06
C GLN A 65 4.32 -8.76 -24.66
N ARG A 66 4.97 -8.05 -25.60
CA ARG A 66 5.51 -6.71 -25.34
C ARG A 66 4.42 -5.70 -24.98
N VAL A 67 3.25 -5.77 -25.61
CA VAL A 67 2.10 -4.92 -25.27
C VAL A 67 1.60 -5.23 -23.85
N ALA A 68 1.46 -6.52 -23.50
CA ALA A 68 1.06 -6.96 -22.16
C ALA A 68 2.03 -6.47 -21.08
N GLU A 69 3.33 -6.60 -21.34
CA GLU A 69 4.40 -6.13 -20.45
C GLU A 69 4.38 -4.61 -20.28
N GLY A 70 4.20 -3.87 -21.37
CA GLY A 70 4.08 -2.41 -21.33
C GLY A 70 2.90 -1.95 -20.48
N ARG A 71 1.73 -2.61 -20.61
CA ARG A 71 0.56 -2.34 -19.76
C ARG A 71 0.85 -2.61 -18.29
N LEU A 72 1.46 -3.76 -17.98
CA LEU A 72 1.80 -4.13 -16.61
C LEU A 72 2.84 -3.16 -16.01
N LEU A 73 3.82 -2.72 -16.79
CA LEU A 73 4.80 -1.72 -16.39
C LEU A 73 4.14 -0.38 -16.08
N ALA A 74 3.17 0.05 -16.89
CA ALA A 74 2.41 1.27 -16.64
C ALA A 74 1.59 1.18 -15.35
N VAL A 75 0.90 0.05 -15.11
CA VAL A 75 0.19 -0.21 -13.86
C VAL A 75 1.16 -0.17 -12.68
N HIS A 76 2.30 -0.85 -12.78
CA HIS A 76 3.32 -0.86 -11.74
C HIS A 76 3.84 0.55 -11.43
N ALA A 77 4.19 1.32 -12.46
CA ALA A 77 4.66 2.69 -12.31
C ALA A 77 3.62 3.58 -11.62
N ASN A 78 2.35 3.46 -12.00
CA ASN A 78 1.26 4.19 -11.35
C ASN A 78 1.10 3.79 -9.88
N THR A 79 1.01 2.49 -9.59
CA THR A 79 0.91 1.98 -8.21
C THR A 79 2.10 2.43 -7.35
N TRP A 80 3.31 2.42 -7.91
CA TRP A 80 4.49 2.93 -7.23
C TRP A 80 4.39 4.42 -6.89
N ARG A 81 3.91 5.25 -7.82
CA ARG A 81 3.72 6.70 -7.58
C ARG A 81 2.72 6.99 -6.45
N TYR A 82 1.66 6.19 -6.32
CA TYR A 82 0.74 6.30 -5.18
C TYR A 82 1.42 5.89 -3.86
N ASN A 83 2.15 4.77 -3.87
CA ASN A 83 2.78 4.23 -2.67
C ASN A 83 4.01 5.03 -2.19
N GLN A 84 4.70 5.75 -3.08
CA GLN A 84 5.92 6.48 -2.75
C GLN A 84 5.68 7.50 -1.63
N LEU A 85 4.60 8.29 -1.72
CA LEU A 85 4.26 9.28 -0.70
C LEU A 85 3.92 8.61 0.64
N ILE A 86 3.14 7.53 0.61
CA ILE A 86 2.77 6.76 1.81
C ILE A 86 4.02 6.20 2.51
N ALA A 87 5.00 5.73 1.73
CA ALA A 87 6.26 5.24 2.26
C ALA A 87 7.08 6.35 2.94
N GLN A 88 7.10 7.56 2.36
CA GLN A 88 7.75 8.73 2.98
C GLN A 88 7.06 9.12 4.29
N GLN A 89 5.72 9.21 4.30
CA GLN A 89 4.95 9.50 5.50
C GLN A 89 5.17 8.44 6.58
N ARG A 90 5.19 7.16 6.21
CA ARG A 90 5.50 6.06 7.13
C ARG A 90 6.89 6.21 7.76
N ALA A 91 7.89 6.66 7.00
CA ALA A 91 9.24 6.87 7.52
C ALA A 91 9.24 7.90 8.67
N ILE A 92 8.51 9.01 8.49
CA ILE A 92 8.35 10.06 9.51
C ILE A 92 7.67 9.50 10.77
N ILE A 93 6.58 8.75 10.61
CA ILE A 93 5.86 8.15 11.74
C ILE A 93 6.74 7.14 12.48
N VAL A 94 7.47 6.30 11.75
CA VAL A 94 8.39 5.31 12.35
C VAL A 94 9.53 5.99 13.10
N GLU A 95 10.08 7.07 12.56
CA GLU A 95 11.11 7.88 13.25
C GLU A 95 10.56 8.44 14.57
N ARG A 96 9.39 9.09 14.53
CA ARG A 96 8.72 9.61 15.73
C ARG A 96 8.45 8.50 16.75
N ARG A 97 7.93 7.36 16.31
CA ARG A 97 7.64 6.19 17.15
C ARG A 97 8.91 5.67 17.83
N ASN A 98 10.03 5.61 17.10
CA ASN A 98 11.32 5.17 17.65
C ASN A 98 11.83 6.15 18.72
N THR A 99 11.67 7.46 18.51
CA THR A 99 12.01 8.46 19.53
C THR A 99 11.21 8.24 20.81
N LEU A 100 9.88 8.06 20.71
CA LEU A 100 9.03 7.78 21.87
C LEU A 100 9.39 6.46 22.58
N LEU A 101 9.84 5.44 21.84
CA LEU A 101 10.22 4.13 22.39
C LEU A 101 11.59 4.13 23.07
N SER A 102 12.53 4.95 22.60
CA SER A 102 13.94 4.87 23.00
C SER A 102 14.42 5.99 23.91
N THR A 103 13.59 7.01 24.14
CA THR A 103 13.94 8.21 24.92
C THR A 103 12.85 8.56 25.92
N ALA A 104 13.09 9.61 26.73
CA ALA A 104 12.11 10.18 27.65
C ALA A 104 11.16 11.21 26.99
N ALA A 105 11.20 11.34 25.66
CA ALA A 105 10.45 12.36 24.92
C ALA A 105 8.96 12.35 25.26
N ALA A 106 8.35 11.17 25.44
CA ALA A 106 6.93 11.09 25.73
C ALA A 106 6.56 11.76 27.06
N ARG A 107 7.35 11.49 28.09
CA ARG A 107 7.16 12.04 29.43
C ARG A 107 7.48 13.52 29.48
N GLU A 108 8.59 13.92 28.85
CA GLU A 108 9.01 15.33 28.81
C GLU A 108 7.96 16.20 28.11
N GLU A 109 7.44 15.75 26.97
CA GLU A 109 6.41 16.49 26.25
C GLU A 109 5.09 16.59 27.01
N LEU A 110 4.60 15.48 27.60
CA LEU A 110 3.37 15.53 28.40
C LEU A 110 3.52 16.33 29.70
N ARG A 111 4.72 16.33 30.31
CA ARG A 111 5.02 17.22 31.44
C ARG A 111 4.93 18.68 31.02
N ASP A 112 5.49 19.02 29.87
CA ASP A 112 5.54 20.40 29.40
C ASP A 112 4.16 20.89 28.91
N LEU A 113 3.32 19.98 28.36
CA LEU A 113 1.94 20.26 27.94
C LEU A 113 0.95 20.32 29.11
N SER A 114 1.09 19.44 30.11
CA SER A 114 0.19 19.32 31.26
C SER A 114 0.96 19.34 32.59
N PRO A 115 1.60 20.46 32.96
CA PRO A 115 2.51 20.52 34.11
C PRO A 115 1.81 20.31 35.46
N GLU A 116 0.59 20.82 35.61
CA GLU A 116 -0.19 20.68 36.84
C GLU A 116 -0.55 19.21 37.10
N ARG A 117 -1.06 18.52 36.07
CA ARG A 117 -1.38 17.10 36.14
C ARG A 117 -0.13 16.25 36.38
N TYR A 118 0.99 16.59 35.73
CA TYR A 118 2.24 15.88 35.93
C TYR A 118 2.72 16.00 37.39
N ALA A 119 2.66 17.21 37.97
CA ALA A 119 3.05 17.44 39.35
C ALA A 119 2.19 16.62 40.33
N GLU A 120 0.87 16.63 40.16
CA GLU A 120 -0.06 15.80 40.94
C GLU A 120 0.30 14.31 40.87
N LEU A 121 0.49 13.76 39.67
CA LEU A 121 0.81 12.36 39.49
C LEU A 121 2.20 12.00 40.05
N SER A 122 3.16 12.92 40.04
CA SER A 122 4.51 12.71 40.56
C SER A 122 4.58 12.58 42.09
N GLU A 123 3.52 12.98 42.81
CA GLU A 123 3.42 12.76 44.27
C GLU A 123 3.13 11.29 44.62
N HIS A 124 2.58 10.53 43.66
CA HIS A 124 2.10 9.17 43.88
C HIS A 124 2.76 8.12 42.98
N LEU A 125 3.34 8.53 41.86
CA LEU A 125 3.96 7.66 40.86
C LEU A 125 5.46 7.87 40.77
N THR A 126 6.18 6.80 40.45
CA THR A 126 7.62 6.88 40.18
C THR A 126 7.88 7.51 38.80
N GLU A 127 9.11 8.00 38.58
CA GLU A 127 9.51 8.52 37.27
C GLU A 127 9.42 7.45 36.17
N ASP A 128 9.71 6.19 36.51
CA ASP A 128 9.58 5.05 35.59
C ASP A 128 8.13 4.74 35.23
N ASP A 129 7.19 4.89 36.18
CA ASP A 129 5.75 4.75 35.92
C ASP A 129 5.25 5.85 35.00
N LEU A 130 5.61 7.11 35.30
CA LEU A 130 5.26 8.26 34.46
C LEU A 130 5.80 8.10 33.04
N GLU A 131 7.03 7.61 32.89
CA GLU A 131 7.61 7.31 31.58
C GLU A 131 6.82 6.23 30.84
N ARG A 132 6.52 5.11 31.50
CA ARG A 132 5.76 3.99 30.91
C ARG A 132 4.35 4.41 30.50
N ILE A 133 3.66 5.18 31.34
CA ILE A 133 2.30 5.68 31.12
C ILE A 133 2.29 6.67 29.95
N SER A 134 3.16 7.69 30.01
CA SER A 134 3.28 8.71 28.97
C SER A 134 3.57 8.09 27.60
N ARG A 135 4.54 7.17 27.55
CA ARG A 135 4.87 6.43 26.33
C ARG A 135 3.69 5.61 25.82
N SER A 136 2.96 4.93 26.70
CA SER A 136 1.80 4.12 26.31
C SER A 136 0.68 4.96 25.72
N ILE A 137 0.41 6.14 26.28
CA ILE A 137 -0.60 7.08 25.78
C ILE A 137 -0.18 7.61 24.41
N MET A 138 1.03 8.15 24.28
CA MET A 138 1.49 8.76 23.02
C MET A 138 1.61 7.76 21.88
N LEU A 139 2.13 6.56 22.15
CA LEU A 139 2.20 5.51 21.13
C LEU A 139 0.82 5.07 20.68
N TYR A 140 -0.15 4.97 21.59
CA TYR A 140 -1.52 4.59 21.24
C TYR A 140 -2.14 5.59 20.25
N HIS A 141 -2.09 6.89 20.56
CA HIS A 141 -2.71 7.91 19.71
C HIS A 141 -1.97 8.10 18.38
N LEU A 142 -0.64 7.99 18.38
CA LEU A 142 0.15 7.99 17.14
C LEU A 142 -0.20 6.80 16.23
N ASP A 143 -0.24 5.58 16.79
CA ASP A 143 -0.56 4.37 16.04
C ASP A 143 -2.02 4.39 15.55
N ARG A 144 -2.95 4.91 16.36
CA ARG A 144 -4.37 5.08 16.01
C ARG A 144 -4.54 6.08 14.87
N GLY A 145 -3.92 7.26 14.97
CA GLY A 145 -3.97 8.30 13.95
C GLY A 145 -3.36 7.84 12.62
N TRP A 146 -2.25 7.09 12.68
CA TRP A 146 -1.68 6.49 11.47
C TRP A 146 -2.60 5.43 10.84
N ALA A 147 -3.26 4.60 11.64
CA ALA A 147 -4.24 3.63 11.12
C ALA A 147 -5.44 4.31 10.45
N ASP A 148 -5.99 5.37 11.05
CA ASP A 148 -7.07 6.16 10.44
C ASP A 148 -6.63 6.84 9.14
N HIS A 149 -5.42 7.40 9.12
CA HIS A 149 -4.86 7.98 7.90
C HIS A 149 -4.72 6.95 6.78
N LEU A 150 -4.25 5.73 7.08
CA LEU A 150 -4.17 4.66 6.09
C LEU A 150 -5.56 4.24 5.55
N ALA A 151 -6.58 4.22 6.41
CA ALA A 151 -7.95 3.95 6.00
C ALA A 151 -8.47 5.06 5.07
N TYR A 152 -8.29 6.32 5.45
CA TYR A 152 -8.64 7.48 4.62
C TYR A 152 -7.95 7.46 3.24
N LEU A 153 -6.65 7.14 3.20
CA LEU A 153 -5.92 7.02 1.93
C LEU A 153 -6.44 5.88 1.04
N ALA A 154 -6.89 4.76 1.63
CA ALA A 154 -7.49 3.67 0.88
C ALA A 154 -8.80 4.12 0.21
N ASP A 155 -9.67 4.81 0.95
CA ASP A 155 -10.96 5.31 0.46
C ASP A 155 -10.79 6.37 -0.65
N ILE A 156 -9.83 7.29 -0.48
CA ILE A 156 -9.54 8.27 -1.55
C ILE A 156 -9.03 7.54 -2.78
N ARG A 157 -8.09 6.61 -2.63
CA ARG A 157 -7.48 5.93 -3.78
C ARG A 157 -8.54 5.17 -4.61
N GLU A 158 -9.56 4.62 -3.97
CA GLU A 158 -10.66 3.96 -4.68
C GLU A 158 -11.56 4.97 -5.42
N SER A 159 -11.86 6.10 -4.80
CA SER A 159 -12.79 7.11 -5.35
C SER A 159 -12.15 8.11 -6.34
N ILE A 160 -10.83 8.30 -6.30
CA ILE A 160 -10.11 9.32 -7.11
C ILE A 160 -10.22 9.08 -8.62
N HIS A 161 -10.43 7.82 -9.03
CA HIS A 161 -10.54 7.46 -10.44
C HIS A 161 -11.76 8.08 -11.14
N LEU A 162 -12.82 8.39 -10.40
CA LEU A 162 -14.01 9.08 -10.93
C LEU A 162 -13.76 10.57 -11.20
N ARG A 163 -12.75 11.18 -10.53
CA ARG A 163 -12.38 12.59 -10.74
C ARG A 163 -11.62 12.83 -12.04
N ALA A 164 -11.11 11.77 -12.68
CA ALA A 164 -10.50 11.84 -14.01
C ALA A 164 -11.46 12.40 -15.09
N LEU A 165 -12.78 12.28 -14.87
CA LEU A 165 -13.82 12.85 -15.74
C LEU A 165 -13.76 14.39 -15.80
N GLY A 166 -13.16 15.04 -14.80
CA GLY A 166 -13.03 16.50 -14.69
C GLY A 166 -11.76 17.10 -15.31
N ARG A 167 -10.96 16.34 -16.09
CA ARG A 167 -9.65 16.74 -16.67
C ARG A 167 -8.56 17.10 -15.64
N GLN A 168 -8.71 16.70 -14.39
CA GLN A 168 -7.64 16.78 -13.38
C GLN A 168 -6.84 15.48 -13.38
N ASN A 169 -5.54 15.57 -13.08
CA ASN A 169 -4.69 14.40 -12.89
C ASN A 169 -5.02 13.76 -11.53
N PRO A 170 -5.52 12.50 -11.49
CA PRO A 170 -5.91 11.85 -10.24
C PRO A 170 -4.75 11.71 -9.24
N LEU A 171 -3.53 11.51 -9.73
CA LEU A 171 -2.36 11.35 -8.88
C LEU A 171 -2.06 12.62 -8.09
N ASP A 172 -2.13 13.78 -8.75
CA ASP A 172 -1.82 15.07 -8.15
C ASP A 172 -2.86 15.42 -7.06
N GLU A 173 -4.14 15.13 -7.33
CA GLU A 173 -5.21 15.34 -6.35
C GLU A 173 -5.10 14.37 -5.16
N PHE A 174 -4.74 13.11 -5.41
CA PHE A 174 -4.44 12.16 -4.34
C PHE A 174 -3.28 12.64 -3.47
N HIS A 175 -2.18 13.09 -4.08
CA HIS A 175 -1.03 13.60 -3.33
C HIS A 175 -1.41 14.83 -2.50
N ARG A 176 -2.19 15.76 -3.06
CA ARG A 176 -2.67 16.92 -2.33
C ARG A 176 -3.48 16.52 -1.09
N LEU A 177 -4.50 15.69 -1.26
CA LEU A 177 -5.34 15.21 -0.16
C LEU A 177 -4.55 14.42 0.89
N ALA A 178 -3.59 13.61 0.44
CA ALA A 178 -2.73 12.81 1.32
C ALA A 178 -1.75 13.68 2.14
N VAL A 179 -1.22 14.76 1.57
CA VAL A 179 -0.37 15.72 2.28
C VAL A 179 -1.19 16.52 3.29
N ASP A 180 -2.36 17.03 2.87
CA ASP A 180 -3.24 17.83 3.72
C ASP A 180 -3.67 17.03 4.96
N ALA A 181 -4.11 15.77 4.79
CA ALA A 181 -4.51 14.91 5.90
C ALA A 181 -3.34 14.52 6.83
N PHE A 182 -2.14 14.34 6.27
CA PHE A 182 -0.98 13.94 7.07
C PHE A 182 -0.43 15.08 7.94
N THR A 183 -0.58 16.33 7.50
CA THR A 183 0.03 17.50 8.15
C THR A 183 -0.46 17.68 9.60
N ASN A 184 -1.72 17.34 9.87
CA ASN A 184 -2.30 17.48 11.20
C ASN A 184 -2.14 16.22 12.07
N LEU A 185 -1.83 15.07 11.48
CA LEU A 185 -1.81 13.77 12.18
C LEU A 185 -0.95 13.79 13.45
N ALA A 186 0.27 14.32 13.37
CA ALA A 186 1.17 14.35 14.52
C ALA A 186 0.68 15.32 15.62
N ALA A 187 0.10 16.46 15.24
CA ALA A 187 -0.45 17.43 16.18
C ALA A 187 -1.70 16.87 16.87
N ASP A 188 -2.61 16.29 16.09
CA ASP A 188 -3.84 15.66 16.58
C ASP A 188 -3.53 14.51 17.56
N ALA A 189 -2.50 13.71 17.25
CA ALA A 189 -2.05 12.63 18.14
C ALA A 189 -1.49 13.16 19.47
N ILE A 190 -0.79 14.30 19.47
CA ILE A 190 -0.27 14.95 20.68
C ILE A 190 -1.44 15.53 21.51
N GLU A 191 -2.37 16.24 20.87
CA GLU A 191 -3.55 16.79 21.54
C GLU A 191 -4.40 15.70 22.18
N ALA A 192 -4.68 14.61 21.46
CA ALA A 192 -5.40 13.45 22.00
C ALA A 192 -4.65 12.78 23.17
N SER A 193 -3.31 12.76 23.11
CA SER A 193 -2.46 12.25 24.19
C SER A 193 -2.55 13.13 25.43
N GLN A 194 -2.47 14.45 25.27
CA GLN A 194 -2.62 15.41 26.35
C GLN A 194 -3.98 15.26 27.03
N GLN A 195 -5.06 15.25 26.24
CA GLN A 195 -6.42 15.09 26.75
C GLN A 195 -6.58 13.80 27.55
N THR A 196 -5.96 12.71 27.09
CA THR A 196 -5.98 11.42 27.80
C THR A 196 -5.19 11.49 29.11
N PHE A 197 -4.01 12.10 29.10
CA PHE A 197 -3.17 12.25 30.29
C PHE A 197 -3.86 13.10 31.37
N GLU A 198 -4.59 14.14 30.98
CA GLU A 198 -5.35 15.00 31.87
C GLU A 198 -6.59 14.33 32.49
N THR A 199 -7.25 13.44 31.74
CA THR A 199 -8.57 12.90 32.14
C THR A 199 -8.57 11.44 32.56
N ALA A 200 -7.47 10.71 32.37
CA ALA A 200 -7.37 9.34 32.86
C ALA A 200 -7.37 9.34 34.40
N ASP A 201 -8.22 8.50 34.97
CA ASP A 201 -8.38 8.34 36.42
C ASP A 201 -7.13 7.65 37.01
N VAL A 202 -6.75 8.00 38.24
CA VAL A 202 -5.68 7.28 38.95
C VAL A 202 -6.23 5.93 39.39
N ASP A 203 -5.50 4.86 39.07
CA ASP A 203 -5.90 3.51 39.43
C ASP A 203 -5.80 3.34 40.96
N VAL A 204 -6.86 2.78 41.55
CA VAL A 204 -7.03 2.64 43.00
C VAL A 204 -6.33 1.39 43.52
N ASP A 205 -6.12 0.39 42.66
CA ASP A 205 -5.62 -0.93 43.03
C ASP A 205 -4.15 -1.16 42.61
N GLU A 206 -3.66 -0.45 41.58
CA GLU A 206 -2.25 -0.47 41.14
C GLU A 206 -1.70 0.96 40.95
N PRO A 207 -0.40 1.24 41.21
CA PRO A 207 0.21 2.53 40.89
C PRO A 207 0.16 2.81 39.38
N GLY A 208 -0.78 3.66 38.95
CA GLY A 208 -0.88 4.06 37.55
C GLY A 208 -2.12 4.87 37.19
N LEU A 209 -2.36 5.02 35.89
CA LEU A 209 -3.58 5.58 35.33
C LEU A 209 -4.46 4.47 34.75
N ASP A 210 -5.78 4.59 34.88
CA ASP A 210 -6.73 3.75 34.17
C ASP A 210 -6.71 4.09 32.67
N LEU A 211 -6.02 3.24 31.92
CA LEU A 211 -5.94 3.31 30.47
C LEU A 211 -6.92 2.35 29.77
N SER A 212 -7.94 1.84 30.48
CA SER A 212 -8.96 0.93 29.91
C SER A 212 -9.68 1.50 28.70
N LYS A 213 -9.82 2.84 28.63
CA LYS A 213 -10.38 3.57 27.50
C LYS A 213 -9.49 3.50 26.24
N LEU A 214 -8.20 3.20 26.38
CA LEU A 214 -7.26 2.98 25.28
C LEU A 214 -7.31 1.51 24.83
N ALA A 215 -8.44 1.13 24.23
CA ALA A 215 -8.69 -0.23 23.79
C ALA A 215 -7.62 -0.69 22.79
N ARG A 216 -6.76 -1.63 23.21
CA ARG A 216 -5.83 -2.30 22.31
C ARG A 216 -6.53 -3.45 21.56
N PRO A 217 -6.17 -3.72 20.30
CA PRO A 217 -6.70 -4.89 19.59
C PRO A 217 -6.36 -6.17 20.37
N THR A 218 -7.37 -7.02 20.58
CA THR A 218 -7.20 -8.32 21.25
C THR A 218 -6.50 -9.35 20.36
N SER A 219 -6.47 -9.13 19.05
CA SER A 219 -5.78 -9.96 18.07
C SER A 219 -5.40 -9.15 16.84
N THR A 220 -4.18 -9.37 16.33
CA THR A 220 -3.66 -8.74 15.11
C THR A 220 -3.08 -9.83 14.22
N TRP A 221 -3.45 -9.82 12.94
CA TRP A 221 -2.96 -10.75 11.92
C TRP A 221 -2.26 -10.00 10.79
N THR A 222 -1.27 -10.65 10.19
CA THR A 222 -0.55 -10.16 9.01
C THR A 222 -0.88 -11.03 7.82
N TYR A 223 -1.12 -10.41 6.68
CA TYR A 223 -1.41 -11.10 5.43
C TYR A 223 -0.78 -10.35 4.26
N MET A 224 -0.48 -11.07 3.18
CA MET A 224 -0.06 -10.48 1.92
C MET A 224 -1.32 -10.25 1.07
N VAL A 225 -1.50 -9.02 0.59
CA VAL A 225 -2.58 -8.72 -0.36
C VAL A 225 -2.19 -9.32 -1.71
N HIS A 226 -2.95 -10.32 -2.16
CA HIS A 226 -2.77 -10.96 -3.46
C HIS A 226 -3.68 -10.38 -4.55
N ASP A 227 -4.69 -9.61 -4.15
CA ASP A 227 -5.67 -9.05 -5.08
C ASP A 227 -5.13 -7.83 -5.83
N ASN A 228 -5.44 -7.80 -7.12
CA ASN A 228 -5.21 -6.67 -7.99
C ASN A 228 -6.49 -5.81 -7.99
N PRO A 229 -6.60 -4.73 -7.18
CA PRO A 229 -7.77 -3.85 -7.17
C PRO A 229 -7.99 -3.15 -8.53
N LEU A 230 -7.07 -3.31 -9.47
CA LEU A 230 -7.13 -2.82 -10.85
C LEU A 230 -7.49 -3.89 -11.88
N ARG A 231 -8.03 -5.06 -11.47
CA ARG A 231 -8.52 -6.07 -12.43
C ARG A 231 -9.79 -5.57 -13.13
N GLU A 232 -9.57 -4.75 -14.15
CA GLU A 232 -10.31 -4.43 -15.39
C GLU A 232 -11.86 -4.35 -15.45
N ASP A 233 -12.63 -4.69 -14.41
CA ASP A 233 -14.10 -4.59 -14.49
C ASP A 233 -14.63 -3.16 -14.29
N SER A 234 -13.87 -2.28 -13.62
CA SER A 234 -14.26 -0.86 -13.47
C SER A 234 -13.69 0.06 -14.55
N LEU A 235 -12.52 -0.25 -15.11
CA LEU A 235 -11.87 0.57 -16.14
C LEU A 235 -12.30 0.21 -17.57
N SER A 236 -12.75 -1.02 -17.84
CA SER A 236 -13.32 -1.38 -19.15
C SER A 236 -14.63 -0.63 -19.43
N ALA A 237 -15.44 -0.37 -18.38
CA ALA A 237 -16.65 0.44 -18.45
C ALA A 237 -16.38 1.93 -18.72
N LEU A 238 -15.16 2.43 -18.45
CA LEU A 238 -14.74 3.81 -18.68
C LEU A 238 -13.82 3.97 -19.89
N SER A 239 -13.71 2.96 -20.76
CA SER A 239 -13.05 3.07 -22.06
C SER A 239 -13.88 3.95 -23.01
N LEU A 240 -13.91 5.26 -22.74
CA LEU A 240 -14.40 6.25 -23.68
C LEU A 240 -13.49 6.23 -24.91
N PRO A 241 -14.04 6.04 -26.12
CA PRO A 241 -13.27 6.01 -27.34
C PRO A 241 -12.65 7.40 -27.58
N GLY A 242 -11.32 7.48 -27.46
CA GLY A 242 -10.52 8.58 -28.02
C GLY A 242 -10.21 9.74 -27.09
N ILE A 243 -9.30 9.59 -26.13
CA ILE A 243 -8.62 10.73 -25.45
C ILE A 243 -7.08 10.57 -25.36
N PHE A 244 -6.48 9.49 -25.89
CA PHE A 244 -5.02 9.44 -26.08
C PHE A 244 -4.68 9.45 -27.56
N ARG A 245 -4.39 10.65 -28.07
CA ARG A 245 -3.58 10.90 -29.25
C ARG A 245 -2.40 11.76 -28.83
#